data_AF-A0A532B2L1-F1
#
_entry.id   AF-A0A532B2L1-F1
#
_cell.length_a   1.000
_cell.length_b   1.000
_cell.length_c   1.000
_cell.angle_alpha   90.00
_cell.angle_beta   90.00
_cell.angle_gamma   90.00
#
_symmetry.space_group_name_H-M   'P 1'
#
loop_
_entity.id
_entity.type
_entity.pdbx_description
1 polymer ?
#
loop_
_entity_poly.entity_id
_entity_poly.type
_entity_poly.pdbx_seq_one_letter_code
_entity_poly.pdbx_strand_id
1 'polypeptide(L)' 'MTELSDEQKRDFEAAAFRRLVAHLRERSDVQNIDLMNLAGFCRNCLSN' A
#
# COMPACT_ATOMS: atom_id res chain seq x y z
N MET A 1 -22.92 -8.67 9.43
CA MET A 1 -21.64 -7.95 9.29
C MET A 1 -21.85 -6.58 9.91
N THR A 2 -21.10 -6.24 10.96
CA THR A 2 -21.21 -4.91 11.59
C THR A 2 -20.77 -3.87 10.56
N GLU A 3 -21.63 -2.91 10.25
CA GLU A 3 -21.24 -1.80 9.37
C GLU A 3 -20.24 -0.90 10.10
N LEU A 4 -19.10 -0.68 9.46
CA LEU A 4 -18.12 0.29 9.93
C LEU A 4 -18.63 1.69 9.61
N SER A 5 -18.43 2.63 10.55
CA SER A 5 -18.59 4.05 10.22
C SER A 5 -17.57 4.44 9.16
N ASP A 6 -17.85 5.50 8.40
CA ASP A 6 -16.90 5.98 7.38
C ASP A 6 -15.58 6.46 8.01
N GLU A 7 -15.62 6.92 9.27
CA GLU A 7 -14.42 7.22 10.03
C GLU A 7 -13.57 5.98 10.29
N GLN A 8 -14.18 4.91 10.79
CA GLN A 8 -13.49 3.66 11.04
C GLN A 8 -12.91 3.07 9.75
N LYS A 9 -13.64 3.14 8.62
CA LYS A 9 -13.15 2.70 7.31
C LYS A 9 -11.90 3.47 6.90
N ARG A 10 -11.93 4.80 6.95
CA ARG A 10 -10.79 5.66 6.60
C ARG A 10 -9.57 5.37 7.47
N ASP A 11 -9.76 5.17 8.78
CA ASP A 11 -8.66 4.89 9.70
C ASP A 11 -8.00 3.55 9.40
N PHE A 12 -8.79 2.52 9.10
CA PHE A 12 -8.27 1.21 8.73
C PHE A 12 -7.58 1.22 7.37
N GLU A 13 -8.15 1.89 6.38
CA GLU A 13 -7.52 2.07 5.05
C GLU A 13 -6.18 2.79 5.17
N ALA A 14 -6.13 3.88 5.94
CA ALA A 14 -4.90 4.62 6.19
C ALA A 14 -3.86 3.76 6.94
N ALA A 15 -4.29 2.96 7.91
CA ALA A 15 -3.40 2.03 8.63
C ALA A 15 -2.84 0.94 7.71
N ALA A 16 -3.68 0.37 6.85
CA ALA A 16 -3.26 -0.62 5.85
C ALA A 16 -2.25 -0.03 4.86
N PHE A 17 -2.50 1.19 4.36
CA PHE A 17 -1.58 1.88 3.46
C PHE A 17 -0.23 2.17 4.13
N ARG A 18 -0.23 2.69 5.37
CA ARG A 18 1.00 2.91 6.14
C ARG A 18 1.80 1.61 6.32
N ARG A 19 1.11 0.49 6.58
CA ARG A 19 1.75 -0.82 6.70
C ARG A 19 2.37 -1.28 5.39
N LEU A 20 1.69 -1.10 4.26
CA LEU A 20 2.23 -1.42 2.94
C LEU A 20 3.49 -0.59 2.64
N VAL A 21 3.45 0.72 2.90
CA VAL A 21 4.61 1.59 2.71
C VAL A 21 5.79 1.16 3.58
N ALA A 22 5.57 0.82 4.85
CA ALA A 22 6.61 0.32 5.74
C ALA A 22 7.22 -0.98 5.20
N HIS A 23 6.38 -1.95 4.79
CA HIS A 23 6.83 -3.20 4.21
C HIS A 23 7.69 -3.00 2.95
N LEU A 24 7.27 -2.11 2.04
CA LEU A 24 8.01 -1.80 0.81
C LEU A 24 9.32 -1.02 1.05
N ARG A 25 9.44 -0.33 2.19
CA ARG A 25 10.70 0.31 2.63
C ARG A 25 11.69 -0.71 3.20
N GLU A 26 11.20 -1.68 3.97
CA GLU A 26 12.02 -2.78 4.49
C GLU A 26 12.52 -3.70 3.36
N ARG A 27 11.66 -3.97 2.36
CA ARG A 27 11.99 -4.76 1.17
C ARG A 27 12.60 -3.91 0.06
N SER A 28 13.74 -3.28 0.35
CA SER A 28 14.50 -2.48 -0.62
C SER A 28 15.13 -3.31 -1.75
N ASP A 29 15.22 -4.63 -1.56
CA ASP A 29 15.69 -5.61 -2.54
C ASP A 29 14.72 -5.79 -3.73
N VAL A 30 13.43 -5.53 -3.54
CA VAL A 30 12.42 -5.64 -4.60
C VAL A 30 12.47 -4.41 -5.48
N GLN A 31 12.80 -4.54 -6.77
CA GLN A 31 12.91 -3.38 -7.65
C GLN A 31 11.54 -2.87 -8.11
N ASN A 32 11.45 -1.58 -8.41
CA ASN A 32 10.23 -1.00 -8.97
C ASN A 32 9.85 -1.62 -10.32
N ILE A 33 10.84 -2.01 -11.14
CA ILE A 33 10.58 -2.63 -12.45
C ILE A 33 9.92 -4.01 -12.31
N ASP A 34 10.31 -4.79 -11.30
CA ASP A 34 9.72 -6.11 -11.04
C ASP A 34 8.26 -5.97 -10.58
N LEU A 35 7.99 -4.99 -9.71
CA LEU A 35 6.62 -4.67 -9.29
C LEU A 35 5.76 -4.22 -10.47
N MET A 36 6.28 -3.35 -11.33
CA MET A 36 5.57 -2.91 -12.54
C MET A 36 5.25 -4.07 -13.49
N ASN A 37 6.25 -4.92 -13.77
CA ASN A 37 6.08 -6.02 -14.71
C ASN A 37 5.09 -7.08 -14.21
N LEU A 38 5.06 -7.33 -12.90
CA LEU A 38 4.19 -8.35 -12.30
C LEU A 38 2.78 -7.83 -11.96
N ALA A 39 2.70 -6.66 -11.33
CA ALA A 39 1.48 -6.17 -10.69
C ALA A 39 0.91 -4.89 -11.34
N GLY A 40 1.61 -4.30 -12.32
CA GLY A 40 1.16 -3.09 -13.00
C GLY A 40 1.26 -1.80 -12.17
N PHE A 41 1.90 -1.83 -11.00
CA PHE A 41 2.19 -0.64 -10.19
C PHE A 41 3.53 -0.80 -9.46
N CYS A 42 4.10 0.31 -8.98
CA CYS A 42 5.28 0.30 -8.12
C CYS A 42 5.25 1.43 -7.09
N ARG A 43 6.35 1.62 -6.35
CA ARG A 43 6.49 2.67 -5.33
C ARG A 43 6.26 4.09 -5.90
N ASN A 44 6.63 4.31 -7.16
CA ASN A 44 6.42 5.61 -7.82
C ASN A 44 4.94 5.88 -8.09
N CYS A 45 4.16 4.85 -8.43
CA CYS A 45 2.71 4.96 -8.61
C CYS A 45 2.01 5.32 -7.30
N LEU A 46 2.48 4.77 -6.17
CA LEU A 46 1.95 5.13 -4.84
C LEU A 46 2.28 6.56 -4.41
N SER A 47 3.19 7.24 -5.13
CA SER A 47 3.62 8.61 -4.83
C SER A 47 2.98 9.66 -5.73
N ASN A 48 2.27 9.24 -6.79
CA ASN A 48 1.60 10.10 -7.78
C ASN A 48 0.14 10.31 -7.44
#